data_AF-A0A1W1BAA8-F1
#
_entry.id   AF-A0A1W1BAA8-F1
#
_cell.length_a   1.000
_cell.length_b   1.000
_cell.length_c   1.000
_cell.angle_alpha   90.00
_cell.angle_beta   90.00
_cell.angle_gamma   90.00
#
_symmetry.space_group_name_H-M   'P 1'
#
loop_
_entity.id
_entity.type
_entity.pdbx_description
1 polymer ?
#
loop_
_entity_poly.entity_id
_entity_poly.type
_entity_poly.pdbx_seq_one_letter_code
_entity_poly.pdbx_strand_id
1 'polypeptide(L)'
;MHYLITLLFFTVSVFGFDYHLKSYTITEGVDCFFGLSSTANKTNGGNVINSCYITTDEGFVVIDSGSTYSYAQQAYKVMIDKNRLPVKYVINTSIEEVHLLGNEFYKERGATLIGAKAYDNSIKIKLSNSITADAFSNTRLVPLDKKVDSEYTLTVGGVDIDIKNAIKGSNNYLTVNVPSRDIIFVGDMLFHNSIPILENGRSLLGWIDALKKIEDSSWSRVISSQGIRTKRSAINNTKNYLTTLKEQVTKSIKEGMEREDAIESIKMPSFKEERFYDEWHKKNIAVAYNELEKIVEQNTLSVVSLPVSKRLKEIKTPPKIVKKREIKVKKIEKKVAKVEKLKIKNPKKKKIKRKKPKRKKIPPITTYYSYETAKYYAKQNKKIVLLKVRSNYCPFCDELDTVMQRSRSIRKIVNQNYKMIYLNVSMGKLPLGIKVKKIPSLVLIRPDTDKIVMTITNFKSVGELLGMLKAGVRNGKSGGYLK
;
A
#
# COMPACT_ATOMS: atom_id res chain seq x y z
N MET A 1 36.89 -22.57 -65.05
CA MET A 1 35.85 -22.82 -64.04
C MET A 1 35.84 -21.67 -63.06
N HIS A 2 34.79 -20.84 -63.09
CA HIS A 2 34.58 -19.79 -62.08
C HIS A 2 33.73 -20.38 -60.95
N TYR A 3 34.28 -20.45 -59.73
CA TYR A 3 33.54 -20.87 -58.54
C TYR A 3 32.83 -19.66 -57.92
N LEU A 4 31.50 -19.72 -57.89
CA LEU A 4 30.65 -18.75 -57.21
C LEU A 4 30.51 -19.17 -55.73
N ILE A 5 31.19 -18.47 -54.82
CA ILE A 5 31.03 -18.69 -53.37
C ILE A 5 29.77 -17.95 -52.92
N THR A 6 28.73 -18.70 -52.57
CA THR A 6 27.50 -18.17 -51.98
C THR A 6 27.71 -18.05 -50.47
N LEU A 7 27.81 -16.83 -49.95
CA LEU A 7 27.92 -16.55 -48.52
C LEU A 7 26.52 -16.67 -47.86
N LEU A 8 26.30 -17.75 -47.11
CA LEU A 8 25.06 -17.94 -46.36
C LEU A 8 25.11 -17.10 -45.07
N PHE A 9 24.39 -15.97 -45.03
CA PHE A 9 24.22 -15.19 -43.81
C PHE A 9 23.27 -15.94 -42.85
N PHE A 10 23.84 -16.61 -41.84
CA PHE A 10 23.08 -17.08 -40.68
C PHE A 10 22.67 -15.87 -39.84
N THR A 11 21.41 -15.46 -39.93
CA THR A 11 20.82 -14.48 -39.01
C THR A 11 20.58 -15.14 -37.66
N VAL A 12 21.55 -14.99 -36.75
CA VAL A 12 21.34 -15.30 -35.33
C VAL A 12 20.41 -14.22 -34.77
N SER A 13 19.12 -14.50 -34.66
CA SER A 13 18.19 -13.65 -33.91
C SER A 13 18.54 -13.73 -32.43
N VAL A 14 19.32 -12.77 -31.95
CA VAL A 14 19.52 -12.57 -30.50
C VAL A 14 18.19 -12.08 -29.94
N PHE A 15 17.47 -12.95 -29.23
CA PHE A 15 16.27 -12.55 -28.51
C PHE A 15 16.69 -11.69 -27.32
N GLY A 16 16.37 -10.39 -27.38
CA GLY A 16 16.58 -9.48 -26.25
C GLY A 16 15.64 -9.80 -25.08
N PHE A 17 15.97 -9.29 -23.89
CA PHE A 17 15.26 -9.54 -22.64
C PHE A 17 13.75 -9.29 -22.77
N ASP A 18 12.92 -10.30 -22.53
CA ASP A 18 11.46 -10.20 -22.59
C ASP A 18 10.88 -9.93 -21.20
N TYR A 19 10.16 -8.82 -21.06
CA TYR A 19 9.48 -8.41 -19.82
C TYR A 19 8.10 -9.08 -19.65
N HIS A 20 7.61 -9.76 -20.69
CA HIS A 20 6.30 -10.38 -20.78
C HIS A 20 5.17 -9.40 -20.42
N LEU A 21 5.28 -8.16 -20.92
CA LEU A 21 4.38 -7.08 -20.58
C LEU A 21 2.95 -7.37 -21.03
N LYS A 22 2.01 -7.08 -20.13
CA LYS A 22 0.57 -7.09 -20.39
C LYS A 22 -0.03 -5.85 -19.77
N SER A 23 -0.83 -5.15 -20.55
CA SER A 23 -1.61 -4.01 -20.06
C SER A 23 -2.97 -4.47 -19.54
N TYR A 24 -3.52 -3.70 -18.60
CA TYR A 24 -4.83 -3.93 -18.02
C TYR A 24 -5.63 -2.64 -18.04
N THR A 25 -6.83 -2.70 -18.59
CA THR A 25 -7.75 -1.56 -18.60
C THR A 25 -8.25 -1.29 -17.19
N ILE A 26 -7.95 -0.09 -16.69
CA ILE A 26 -8.31 0.35 -15.33
C ILE A 26 -9.66 1.07 -15.34
N THR A 27 -9.82 1.94 -16.34
CA THR A 27 -11.02 2.71 -16.67
C THR A 27 -10.98 2.98 -18.18
N GLU A 28 -12.02 3.59 -18.72
CA GLU A 28 -12.09 3.89 -20.15
C GLU A 28 -10.88 4.73 -20.60
N GLY A 29 -10.22 4.30 -21.68
CA GLY A 29 -9.06 4.98 -22.24
C GLY A 29 -7.80 4.94 -21.37
N VAL A 30 -7.76 4.19 -20.27
CA VAL A 30 -6.58 4.10 -19.40
C VAL A 30 -6.21 2.65 -19.11
N ASP A 31 -4.99 2.30 -19.48
CA ASP A 31 -4.42 0.98 -19.31
C ASP A 31 -3.08 1.07 -18.56
N CYS A 32 -2.78 0.06 -17.75
CA CYS A 32 -1.54 0.01 -16.96
C CYS A 32 -0.83 -1.33 -17.08
N PHE A 33 0.51 -1.28 -17.09
CA PHE A 33 1.40 -2.41 -16.89
C PHE A 33 1.78 -2.46 -15.41
N PHE A 34 1.35 -3.50 -14.69
CA PHE A 34 1.67 -3.61 -13.26
C PHE A 34 3.07 -4.21 -13.04
N GLY A 35 3.89 -3.50 -12.27
CA GLY A 35 5.22 -3.93 -11.88
C GLY A 35 5.24 -5.05 -10.85
N LEU A 36 6.35 -5.79 -10.80
CA LEU A 36 6.53 -6.87 -9.83
C LEU A 36 6.83 -6.30 -8.44
N SER A 37 6.15 -6.83 -7.42
CA SER A 37 6.39 -6.47 -6.02
C SER A 37 7.71 -7.07 -5.50
N SER A 38 8.82 -6.52 -5.97
CA SER A 38 10.19 -6.96 -5.73
C SER A 38 11.18 -5.78 -5.90
N THR A 39 12.46 -6.01 -5.67
CA THR A 39 13.53 -5.09 -6.09
C THR A 39 13.99 -5.43 -7.50
N ALA A 40 14.60 -4.47 -8.20
CA ALA A 40 15.21 -4.72 -9.50
C ALA A 40 16.26 -5.84 -9.39
N ASN A 41 16.23 -6.77 -10.33
CA ASN A 41 17.16 -7.89 -10.39
C ASN A 41 17.26 -8.43 -11.83
N LYS A 42 18.21 -9.34 -12.05
CA LYS A 42 18.48 -9.97 -13.35
C LYS A 42 17.27 -10.66 -13.99
N THR A 43 16.29 -11.11 -13.20
CA THR A 43 15.12 -11.86 -13.71
C THR A 43 13.93 -10.98 -14.05
N ASN A 44 13.88 -9.74 -13.54
CA ASN A 44 12.78 -8.81 -13.82
C ASN A 44 13.19 -7.60 -14.67
N GLY A 45 14.48 -7.42 -14.96
CA GLY A 45 14.97 -6.33 -15.81
C GLY A 45 14.64 -4.93 -15.28
N GLY A 46 14.29 -4.79 -14.00
CA GLY A 46 13.84 -3.53 -13.41
C GLY A 46 12.33 -3.28 -13.47
N ASN A 47 11.51 -4.21 -13.98
CA ASN A 47 10.05 -4.10 -14.00
C ASN A 47 9.44 -4.25 -12.59
N VAL A 48 9.61 -3.21 -11.78
CA VAL A 48 9.18 -3.15 -10.38
C VAL A 48 8.24 -1.98 -10.08
N ILE A 49 7.97 -1.15 -11.09
CA ILE A 49 6.99 -0.08 -11.02
C ILE A 49 5.85 -0.29 -12.01
N ASN A 50 4.72 0.34 -11.73
CA ASN A 50 3.60 0.46 -12.64
C ASN A 50 3.90 1.57 -13.63
N SER A 51 3.71 1.29 -14.92
CA SER A 51 3.60 2.30 -15.97
C SER A 51 2.21 2.25 -16.56
N CYS A 52 1.72 3.37 -17.08
CA CYS A 52 0.39 3.44 -17.66
C CYS A 52 0.38 4.27 -18.94
N TYR A 53 -0.69 4.15 -19.71
CA TYR A 53 -0.94 5.05 -20.82
C TYR A 53 -2.42 5.44 -20.88
N ILE A 54 -2.64 6.68 -21.30
CA ILE A 54 -3.95 7.27 -21.57
C ILE A 54 -4.09 7.34 -23.08
N THR A 55 -5.20 6.83 -23.60
CA THR A 55 -5.58 6.91 -25.02
C THR A 55 -6.45 8.14 -25.22
N THR A 56 -6.06 9.01 -26.14
CA THR A 56 -6.82 10.17 -26.60
C THR A 56 -6.98 10.14 -28.11
N ASP A 57 -7.74 11.07 -28.67
CA ASP A 57 -7.97 11.14 -30.13
C ASP A 57 -6.72 11.54 -30.91
N GLU A 58 -5.75 12.20 -30.28
CA GLU A 58 -4.50 12.66 -30.92
C GLU A 58 -3.32 11.72 -30.66
N GLY A 59 -3.41 10.85 -29.66
CA GLY A 59 -2.38 9.86 -29.38
C GLY A 59 -2.36 9.37 -27.94
N PHE A 60 -1.28 8.68 -27.60
CA PHE A 60 -1.05 8.21 -26.24
C PHE A 60 -0.31 9.24 -25.39
N VAL A 61 -0.68 9.30 -24.11
CA VAL A 61 0.11 9.93 -23.05
C VAL A 61 0.57 8.83 -22.10
N VAL A 62 1.88 8.62 -22.00
CA VAL A 62 2.49 7.62 -21.12
C VAL A 62 2.75 8.24 -19.74
N ILE A 63 2.41 7.51 -18.68
CA ILE A 63 2.75 7.86 -17.29
C ILE A 63 3.80 6.87 -16.82
N ASP A 64 5.00 7.39 -16.57
CA ASP A 64 6.25 6.67 -16.28
C ASP A 64 6.68 5.72 -17.43
N SER A 65 7.88 5.92 -17.98
CA SER A 65 8.34 5.18 -19.17
C SER A 65 8.89 3.79 -18.86
N GLY A 66 9.09 3.49 -17.58
CA GLY A 66 9.64 2.24 -17.10
C GLY A 66 11.16 2.20 -17.08
N SER A 67 11.69 1.00 -16.80
CA SER A 67 13.03 0.84 -16.26
C SER A 67 14.15 0.85 -17.29
N THR A 68 13.86 0.65 -18.56
CA THR A 68 14.85 0.51 -19.64
C THR A 68 14.27 0.90 -20.99
N TYR A 69 15.16 1.13 -21.97
CA TYR A 69 14.78 1.31 -23.36
C TYR A 69 13.95 0.13 -23.89
N SER A 70 14.40 -1.09 -23.61
CA SER A 70 13.75 -2.34 -24.05
C SER A 70 12.37 -2.56 -23.41
N TYR A 71 12.19 -2.15 -22.15
CA TYR A 71 10.87 -2.12 -21.50
C TYR A 71 9.92 -1.19 -22.26
N ALA A 72 10.34 0.05 -22.51
CA ALA A 72 9.54 1.05 -23.21
C ALA A 72 9.17 0.59 -24.63
N GLN A 73 10.10 -0.06 -25.32
CA GLN A 73 9.86 -0.67 -26.63
C GLN A 73 8.76 -1.73 -26.60
N GLN A 74 8.80 -2.64 -25.63
CA GLN A 74 7.79 -3.70 -25.49
C GLN A 74 6.43 -3.13 -25.05
N ALA A 75 6.43 -2.15 -24.15
CA ALA A 75 5.22 -1.45 -23.72
C ALA A 75 4.55 -0.75 -24.92
N TYR A 76 5.33 0.00 -25.71
CA TYR A 76 4.86 0.64 -26.93
C TYR A 76 4.30 -0.36 -27.93
N LYS A 77 4.95 -1.51 -28.11
CA LYS A 77 4.42 -2.59 -28.97
C LYS A 77 3.02 -3.03 -28.53
N VAL A 78 2.81 -3.27 -27.24
CA VAL A 78 1.49 -3.63 -26.68
C VAL A 78 0.47 -2.50 -26.93
N MET A 79 0.88 -1.23 -26.79
CA MET A 79 0.02 -0.08 -27.03
C MET A 79 -0.43 0.02 -28.49
N ILE A 80 0.50 -0.04 -29.45
CA ILE A 80 0.18 0.12 -30.88
C ILE A 80 -0.55 -1.08 -31.47
N ASP A 81 -0.31 -2.29 -30.92
CA ASP A 81 -1.04 -3.49 -31.29
C ASP A 81 -2.53 -3.37 -30.87
N LYS A 82 -2.81 -2.62 -29.78
CA LYS A 82 -4.17 -2.32 -29.33
C LYS A 82 -4.80 -1.15 -30.10
N ASN A 83 -4.06 -0.07 -30.32
CA ASN A 83 -4.53 1.10 -31.09
C ASN A 83 -3.35 1.80 -31.78
N ARG A 84 -3.41 1.97 -33.11
CA ARG A 84 -2.31 2.51 -33.93
C ARG A 84 -2.20 4.04 -33.82
N LEU A 85 -1.74 4.49 -32.66
CA LEU A 85 -1.57 5.90 -32.35
C LEU A 85 -0.11 6.23 -31.98
N PRO A 86 0.37 7.46 -32.24
CA PRO A 86 1.67 7.92 -31.77
C PRO A 86 1.66 8.17 -30.26
N VAL A 87 2.82 8.13 -29.61
CA VAL A 87 2.99 8.66 -28.25
C VAL A 87 3.31 10.14 -28.35
N LYS A 88 2.43 10.99 -27.82
CA LYS A 88 2.60 12.45 -27.85
C LYS A 88 3.40 12.95 -26.66
N TYR A 89 3.16 12.36 -25.48
CA TYR A 89 3.78 12.79 -24.23
C TYR A 89 4.17 11.60 -23.36
N VAL A 90 5.25 11.78 -22.60
CA VAL A 90 5.63 10.93 -21.47
C VAL A 90 5.72 11.82 -20.23
N ILE A 91 5.02 11.46 -19.17
CA ILE A 91 5.03 12.16 -17.89
C ILE A 91 5.67 11.26 -16.85
N ASN A 92 6.85 11.63 -16.34
CA ASN A 92 7.51 10.91 -15.26
C ASN A 92 7.10 11.49 -13.90
N THR A 93 6.55 10.65 -13.03
CA THR A 93 6.04 11.04 -11.72
C THR A 93 7.11 11.13 -10.63
N SER A 94 8.31 10.61 -10.90
CA SER A 94 9.42 10.52 -9.96
C SER A 94 10.74 10.73 -10.70
N ILE A 95 11.78 11.15 -9.97
CA ILE A 95 13.16 11.24 -10.48
C ILE A 95 13.96 9.93 -10.30
N GLU A 96 13.33 8.88 -9.77
CA GLU A 96 13.96 7.58 -9.62
C GLU A 96 14.17 6.90 -10.99
N GLU A 97 15.32 6.26 -11.19
CA GLU A 97 15.75 5.77 -12.51
C GLU A 97 14.74 4.83 -13.19
N VAL A 98 14.04 3.99 -12.42
CA VAL A 98 13.04 3.05 -12.95
C VAL A 98 11.80 3.73 -13.55
N HIS A 99 11.61 5.03 -13.31
CA HIS A 99 10.55 5.84 -13.92
C HIS A 99 10.97 6.50 -15.24
N LEU A 100 12.29 6.67 -15.45
CA LEU A 100 12.88 7.59 -16.41
C LEU A 100 13.59 6.89 -17.56
N LEU A 101 14.16 5.72 -17.31
CA LEU A 101 15.13 5.09 -18.21
C LEU A 101 14.52 4.54 -19.51
N GLY A 102 13.19 4.47 -19.61
CA GLY A 102 12.49 4.24 -20.88
C GLY A 102 12.28 5.50 -21.73
N ASN A 103 12.62 6.70 -21.24
CA ASN A 103 12.27 7.97 -21.89
C ASN A 103 12.85 8.11 -23.30
N GLU A 104 14.10 7.68 -23.48
CA GLU A 104 14.80 7.80 -24.75
C GLU A 104 14.01 7.15 -25.89
N PHE A 105 13.49 5.94 -25.69
CA PHE A 105 12.73 5.22 -26.70
C PHE A 105 11.56 6.06 -27.25
N TYR A 106 10.83 6.74 -26.36
CA TYR A 106 9.71 7.59 -26.74
C TYR A 106 10.19 8.92 -27.34
N LYS A 107 11.31 9.47 -26.85
CA LYS A 107 11.90 10.71 -27.35
C LYS A 107 12.33 10.59 -28.82
N GLU A 108 12.97 9.48 -29.18
CA GLU A 108 13.35 9.16 -30.57
C GLU A 108 12.14 9.10 -31.52
N ARG A 109 10.94 8.90 -30.96
CA ARG A 109 9.67 8.82 -31.69
C ARG A 109 8.86 10.13 -31.61
N GLY A 110 9.49 11.21 -31.16
CA GLY A 110 8.92 12.54 -31.15
C GLY A 110 8.02 12.86 -29.94
N ALA A 111 8.02 12.02 -28.89
CA ALA A 111 7.28 12.34 -27.67
C ALA A 111 7.92 13.50 -26.92
N THR A 112 7.08 14.36 -26.34
CA THR A 112 7.52 15.41 -25.39
C THR A 112 7.63 14.82 -23.99
N LEU A 113 8.78 15.00 -23.35
CA LEU A 113 9.07 14.47 -22.02
C LEU A 113 8.80 15.54 -20.94
N ILE A 114 7.91 15.21 -20.01
CA ILE A 114 7.50 16.07 -18.88
C ILE A 114 7.87 15.37 -17.58
N GLY A 115 8.43 16.07 -16.62
CA GLY A 115 8.77 15.47 -15.33
C GLY A 115 9.03 16.47 -14.22
N ALA A 116 9.46 15.96 -13.08
CA ALA A 116 9.64 16.75 -11.87
C ALA A 116 10.80 17.76 -11.99
N LYS A 117 10.69 18.91 -11.33
CA LYS A 117 11.69 20.00 -11.41
C LYS A 117 13.09 19.60 -10.98
N ALA A 118 13.23 18.67 -10.04
CA ALA A 118 14.54 18.20 -9.58
C ALA A 118 15.24 17.27 -10.57
N TYR A 119 14.58 16.86 -11.65
CA TYR A 119 15.21 16.01 -12.66
C TYR A 119 16.47 16.68 -13.22
N ASP A 120 17.54 15.90 -13.28
CA ASP A 120 18.81 16.30 -13.89
C ASP A 120 19.43 15.10 -14.62
N ASN A 121 20.07 15.35 -15.77
CA ASN A 121 20.68 14.28 -16.56
C ASN A 121 21.94 13.65 -15.90
N SER A 122 22.45 14.24 -14.81
CA SER A 122 23.56 13.70 -14.04
C SER A 122 23.14 12.72 -12.93
N ILE A 123 21.84 12.41 -12.80
CA ILE A 123 21.35 11.39 -11.86
C ILE A 123 22.14 10.09 -12.06
N LYS A 124 22.79 9.63 -10.99
CA LYS A 124 23.62 8.43 -11.03
C LYS A 124 22.77 7.18 -11.24
N ILE A 125 22.91 6.57 -12.40
CA ILE A 125 22.26 5.30 -12.75
C ILE A 125 22.93 4.15 -11.97
N LYS A 126 22.12 3.35 -11.27
CA LYS A 126 22.56 2.17 -10.50
C LYS A 126 21.86 0.89 -10.94
N LEU A 127 20.77 0.99 -11.70
CA LEU A 127 19.96 -0.14 -12.15
C LEU A 127 20.78 -1.15 -12.95
N SER A 128 21.73 -0.68 -13.77
CA SER A 128 22.64 -1.51 -14.56
C SER A 128 23.42 -2.53 -13.72
N ASN A 129 23.69 -2.23 -12.44
CA ASN A 129 24.37 -3.16 -11.52
C ASN A 129 23.45 -4.30 -11.04
N SER A 130 22.13 -4.12 -11.15
CA SER A 130 21.13 -5.05 -10.61
C SER A 130 20.52 -5.95 -11.68
N ILE A 131 20.54 -5.54 -12.95
CA ILE A 131 19.89 -6.24 -14.06
C ILE A 131 20.91 -6.82 -15.05
N THR A 132 20.45 -7.60 -16.03
CA THR A 132 21.33 -8.13 -17.08
C THR A 132 21.74 -7.03 -18.05
N ALA A 133 22.96 -7.13 -18.62
CA ALA A 133 23.42 -6.22 -19.66
C ALA A 133 22.47 -6.14 -20.86
N ASP A 134 21.88 -7.27 -21.25
CA ASP A 134 20.88 -7.35 -22.31
C ASP A 134 19.63 -6.50 -22.01
N ALA A 135 19.01 -6.67 -20.84
CA ALA A 135 17.91 -5.81 -20.38
C ALA A 135 18.26 -4.31 -20.37
N PHE A 136 19.48 -3.95 -19.95
CA PHE A 136 19.95 -2.57 -19.87
C PHE A 136 20.46 -2.01 -21.21
N SER A 137 20.51 -2.81 -22.27
CA SER A 137 21.05 -2.37 -23.56
C SER A 137 20.34 -1.11 -24.07
N ASN A 138 21.11 -0.19 -24.66
CA ASN A 138 20.68 1.12 -25.17
C ASN A 138 20.01 2.04 -24.14
N THR A 139 20.07 1.74 -22.84
CA THR A 139 19.38 2.51 -21.81
C THR A 139 20.26 3.65 -21.30
N ARG A 140 19.79 4.90 -21.43
CA ARG A 140 20.41 6.10 -20.84
C ARG A 140 19.38 7.15 -20.46
N LEU A 141 19.79 8.10 -19.63
CA LEU A 141 19.00 9.30 -19.34
C LEU A 141 19.05 10.27 -20.53
N VAL A 142 17.94 10.97 -20.74
CA VAL A 142 17.79 12.00 -21.78
C VAL A 142 17.12 13.24 -21.18
N PRO A 143 17.43 14.46 -21.67
CA PRO A 143 16.83 15.68 -21.11
C PRO A 143 15.29 15.66 -21.17
N LEU A 144 14.64 16.22 -20.14
CA LEU A 144 13.23 16.54 -20.20
C LEU A 144 13.01 17.81 -21.04
N ASP A 145 11.90 17.84 -21.78
CA ASP A 145 11.45 19.03 -22.50
C ASP A 145 10.73 20.02 -21.58
N LYS A 146 10.07 19.52 -20.54
CA LYS A 146 9.38 20.34 -19.54
C LYS A 146 9.56 19.80 -18.13
N LYS A 147 9.92 20.72 -17.23
CA LYS A 147 10.02 20.49 -15.79
C LYS A 147 8.84 21.17 -15.09
N VAL A 148 8.11 20.45 -14.24
CA VAL A 148 6.96 20.96 -13.48
C VAL A 148 7.39 21.32 -12.07
N ASP A 149 7.15 22.58 -11.68
CA ASP A 149 7.50 23.14 -10.36
C ASP A 149 6.34 23.05 -9.36
N SER A 150 5.17 23.57 -9.76
CA SER A 150 3.96 23.63 -8.95
C SER A 150 2.82 22.86 -9.60
N GLU A 151 2.30 23.35 -10.72
CA GLU A 151 1.22 22.74 -11.47
C GLU A 151 1.34 23.04 -12.96
N TYR A 152 0.80 22.12 -13.77
CA TYR A 152 0.74 22.23 -15.22
C TYR A 152 -0.42 21.37 -15.72
N THR A 153 -1.33 21.96 -16.49
CA THR A 153 -2.39 21.21 -17.18
C THR A 153 -2.02 21.04 -18.63
N LEU A 154 -2.12 19.79 -19.10
CA LEU A 154 -1.89 19.38 -20.47
C LEU A 154 -3.21 18.88 -21.05
N THR A 155 -3.60 19.40 -22.22
CA THR A 155 -4.77 18.90 -22.95
C THR A 155 -4.30 18.18 -24.21
N VAL A 156 -4.74 16.93 -24.41
CA VAL A 156 -4.38 16.11 -25.60
C VAL A 156 -5.62 15.43 -26.12
N GLY A 157 -6.05 15.71 -27.36
CA GLY A 157 -7.25 15.11 -27.94
C GLY A 157 -8.49 15.29 -27.05
N GLY A 158 -8.68 16.50 -26.50
CA GLY A 158 -9.80 16.83 -25.61
C GLY A 158 -9.74 16.25 -24.19
N VAL A 159 -8.66 15.56 -23.81
CA VAL A 159 -8.47 15.04 -22.45
C VAL A 159 -7.55 15.96 -21.66
N ASP A 160 -8.08 16.56 -20.59
CA ASP A 160 -7.31 17.35 -19.63
C ASP A 160 -6.57 16.45 -18.62
N ILE A 161 -5.29 16.74 -18.45
CA ILE A 161 -4.36 16.01 -17.60
C ILE A 161 -3.67 17.03 -16.67
N ASP A 162 -4.05 17.01 -15.40
CA ASP A 162 -3.50 17.90 -14.38
C ASP A 162 -2.27 17.29 -13.72
N ILE A 163 -1.12 17.93 -13.90
CA ILE A 163 0.16 17.48 -13.36
C ILE A 163 0.54 18.45 -12.23
N LYS A 164 0.74 17.94 -11.02
CA LYS A 164 1.01 18.76 -9.83
C LYS A 164 2.19 18.22 -9.05
N ASN A 165 2.98 19.11 -8.48
CA ASN A 165 3.96 18.74 -7.47
C ASN A 165 3.26 18.14 -6.25
N ALA A 166 3.67 16.93 -5.89
CA ALA A 166 2.99 16.13 -4.90
C ALA A 166 3.28 16.63 -3.48
N ILE A 167 4.55 16.93 -3.16
CA ILE A 167 4.98 17.28 -1.81
C ILE A 167 5.52 18.70 -1.80
N LYS A 168 4.88 19.58 -1.04
CA LYS A 168 5.36 20.95 -0.86
C LYS A 168 6.79 20.95 -0.31
N GLY A 169 7.70 21.67 -0.98
CA GLY A 169 9.12 21.75 -0.61
C GLY A 169 9.98 20.62 -1.16
N SER A 170 9.40 19.63 -1.83
CA SER A 170 10.10 18.64 -2.64
C SER A 170 9.88 18.95 -4.11
N ASN A 171 10.87 18.70 -4.96
CA ASN A 171 10.76 18.87 -6.41
C ASN A 171 10.89 17.54 -7.16
N ASN A 172 10.77 16.42 -6.43
CA ASN A 172 11.07 15.07 -6.92
C ASN A 172 9.84 14.29 -7.38
N TYR A 173 8.63 14.68 -6.93
CA TYR A 173 7.44 13.86 -7.04
C TYR A 173 6.28 14.63 -7.64
N LEU A 174 5.61 14.04 -8.63
CA LEU A 174 4.41 14.58 -9.25
C LEU A 174 3.21 13.65 -9.03
N THR A 175 2.02 14.22 -8.98
CA THR A 175 0.76 13.53 -9.19
C THR A 175 0.16 13.94 -10.53
N VAL A 176 -0.50 13.02 -11.22
CA VAL A 176 -1.18 13.26 -12.49
C VAL A 176 -2.65 12.88 -12.33
N ASN A 177 -3.56 13.84 -12.45
CA ASN A 177 -4.99 13.62 -12.34
C ASN A 177 -5.67 13.74 -13.71
N VAL A 178 -6.60 12.85 -14.02
CA VAL A 178 -7.35 12.85 -15.28
C VAL A 178 -8.84 12.85 -14.94
N PRO A 179 -9.44 14.04 -14.72
CA PRO A 179 -10.81 14.15 -14.20
C PRO A 179 -11.85 13.42 -15.05
N SER A 180 -11.77 13.53 -16.38
CA SER A 180 -12.71 12.89 -17.31
C SER A 180 -12.68 11.36 -17.26
N ARG A 181 -11.61 10.77 -16.72
CA ARG A 181 -11.44 9.32 -16.54
C ARG A 181 -11.58 8.87 -15.08
N ASP A 182 -11.84 9.81 -14.17
CA ASP A 182 -12.06 9.57 -12.73
C ASP A 182 -10.91 8.80 -12.05
N ILE A 183 -9.66 9.18 -12.42
CA ILE A 183 -8.44 8.51 -12.00
C ILE A 183 -7.30 9.49 -11.69
N ILE A 184 -6.49 9.14 -10.69
CA ILE A 184 -5.25 9.84 -10.33
C ILE A 184 -4.06 8.87 -10.29
N PHE A 185 -2.94 9.27 -10.89
CA PHE A 185 -1.63 8.63 -10.75
C PHE A 185 -0.84 9.41 -9.70
N VAL A 186 -0.35 8.72 -8.68
CA VAL A 186 0.28 9.35 -7.52
C VAL A 186 1.73 8.93 -7.36
N GLY A 187 2.34 8.32 -8.38
CA GLY A 187 3.73 7.90 -8.35
C GLY A 187 4.12 7.22 -7.04
N ASP A 188 5.25 7.63 -6.48
CA ASP A 188 5.80 7.09 -5.23
C ASP A 188 5.17 7.71 -3.97
N MET A 189 3.88 8.04 -4.00
CA MET A 189 3.18 8.60 -2.83
C MET A 189 2.50 7.53 -1.98
N LEU A 190 2.13 6.38 -2.56
CA LEU A 190 1.47 5.30 -1.83
C LEU A 190 2.30 4.01 -1.83
N PHE A 191 2.52 3.51 -0.63
CA PHE A 191 3.25 2.28 -0.35
C PHE A 191 2.30 1.26 0.25
N HIS A 192 2.25 0.10 -0.39
CA HIS A 192 1.47 -1.04 0.05
C HIS A 192 2.43 -2.19 0.35
N ASN A 193 2.29 -2.79 1.53
CA ASN A 193 3.08 -3.96 1.93
C ASN A 193 4.60 -3.67 1.99
N SER A 194 4.96 -2.41 2.16
CA SER A 194 6.31 -1.87 2.18
C SER A 194 6.30 -0.60 3.01
N ILE A 195 7.33 -0.41 3.83
CA ILE A 195 7.47 0.83 4.57
C ILE A 195 7.69 2.00 3.62
N PRO A 196 6.97 3.13 3.79
CA PRO A 196 7.23 4.36 3.07
C PRO A 196 8.66 4.84 3.35
N ILE A 197 9.38 5.28 2.33
CA ILE A 197 10.77 5.74 2.48
C ILE A 197 10.76 7.26 2.70
N LEU A 198 11.07 7.70 3.92
CA LEU A 198 11.15 9.12 4.27
C LEU A 198 12.58 9.65 4.05
N GLU A 199 13.01 9.64 2.79
CA GLU A 199 14.27 10.20 2.30
C GLU A 199 14.00 10.93 0.96
N ASN A 200 15.06 11.31 0.22
CA ASN A 200 14.97 11.91 -1.12
C ASN A 200 14.02 13.11 -1.15
N GLY A 201 14.26 14.07 -0.25
CA GLY A 201 13.53 15.32 -0.18
C GLY A 201 12.07 15.20 0.29
N ARG A 202 11.67 14.10 0.94
CA ARG A 202 10.35 13.98 1.57
C ARG A 202 10.36 14.53 2.99
N SER A 203 9.56 15.55 3.25
CA SER A 203 9.15 15.97 4.60
C SER A 203 7.99 15.09 5.08
N LEU A 204 8.02 14.66 6.35
CA LEU A 204 6.94 13.91 6.98
C LEU A 204 5.63 14.70 6.97
N LEU A 205 5.69 15.97 7.38
CA LEU A 205 4.50 16.82 7.43
C LEU A 205 4.02 17.16 6.03
N GLY A 206 4.94 17.46 5.10
CA GLY A 206 4.63 17.72 3.70
C GLY A 206 3.98 16.51 3.03
N TRP A 207 4.45 15.29 3.31
CA TRP A 207 3.86 14.07 2.75
C TRP A 207 2.48 13.77 3.35
N ILE A 208 2.29 13.97 4.66
CA ILE A 208 0.95 13.83 5.27
C ILE A 208 -0.04 14.83 4.67
N ASP A 209 0.37 16.09 4.45
CA ASP A 209 -0.45 17.11 3.79
C ASP A 209 -0.77 16.73 2.33
N ALA A 210 0.23 16.23 1.59
CA ALA A 210 0.04 15.72 0.24
C ALA A 210 -0.98 14.58 0.17
N LEU A 211 -0.89 13.59 1.08
CA LEU A 211 -1.84 12.49 1.15
C LEU A 211 -3.25 12.96 1.45
N LYS A 212 -3.40 14.00 2.29
CA LYS A 212 -4.70 14.62 2.55
C LYS A 212 -5.27 15.27 1.28
N LYS A 213 -4.46 16.06 0.56
CA LYS A 213 -4.88 16.68 -0.71
C LYS A 213 -5.26 15.66 -1.77
N ILE A 214 -4.52 14.55 -1.86
CA ILE A 214 -4.85 13.43 -2.73
C ILE A 214 -6.17 12.80 -2.29
N GLU A 215 -6.39 12.56 -0.99
CA GLU A 215 -7.64 11.99 -0.50
C GLU A 215 -8.85 12.90 -0.75
N ASP A 216 -8.68 14.21 -0.62
CA ASP A 216 -9.72 15.22 -0.79
C ASP A 216 -10.02 15.54 -2.27
N SER A 217 -9.16 15.13 -3.22
CA SER A 217 -9.39 15.36 -4.65
C SER A 217 -10.40 14.37 -5.25
N SER A 218 -10.99 14.75 -6.39
CA SER A 218 -12.01 13.96 -7.08
C SER A 218 -11.38 12.88 -7.96
N TRP A 219 -11.56 11.62 -7.56
CA TRP A 219 -11.19 10.41 -8.30
C TRP A 219 -11.85 9.19 -7.62
N SER A 220 -12.12 8.14 -8.39
CA SER A 220 -12.55 6.83 -7.85
C SER A 220 -11.45 5.80 -7.89
N ARG A 221 -10.47 5.99 -8.79
CA ARG A 221 -9.32 5.11 -8.98
C ARG A 221 -8.01 5.82 -8.75
N VAL A 222 -7.05 5.10 -8.17
CA VAL A 222 -5.68 5.58 -7.96
C VAL A 222 -4.68 4.58 -8.49
N ILE A 223 -3.59 5.05 -9.07
CA ILE A 223 -2.44 4.22 -9.43
C ILE A 223 -1.20 4.78 -8.74
N SER A 224 -0.56 3.94 -7.92
CA SER A 224 0.76 4.21 -7.36
C SER A 224 1.86 3.55 -8.20
N SER A 225 3.12 3.94 -8.03
CA SER A 225 4.25 3.26 -8.69
C SER A 225 4.32 1.80 -8.32
N GLN A 226 3.93 1.40 -7.11
CA GLN A 226 4.03 0.01 -6.66
C GLN A 226 2.70 -0.54 -6.16
N GLY A 227 2.48 -1.82 -6.45
CA GLY A 227 1.31 -2.57 -5.99
C GLY A 227 0.09 -2.44 -6.91
N ILE A 228 -0.96 -3.18 -6.57
CA ILE A 228 -2.13 -3.39 -7.45
C ILE A 228 -3.43 -2.79 -6.89
N ARG A 229 -3.35 -2.06 -5.77
CA ARG A 229 -4.54 -1.52 -5.10
C ARG A 229 -4.92 -0.21 -5.77
N THR A 230 -6.10 -0.19 -6.39
CA THR A 230 -6.56 0.97 -7.17
C THR A 230 -7.73 1.72 -6.57
N LYS A 231 -8.23 1.31 -5.40
CA LYS A 231 -9.38 1.96 -4.74
C LYS A 231 -8.92 3.03 -3.75
N ARG A 232 -9.81 3.94 -3.35
CA ARG A 232 -9.57 4.96 -2.31
C ARG A 232 -8.87 4.45 -1.05
N SER A 233 -9.22 3.24 -0.60
CA SER A 233 -8.61 2.61 0.58
C SER A 233 -7.09 2.34 0.45
N ALA A 234 -6.51 2.47 -0.73
CA ALA A 234 -5.07 2.37 -0.97
C ALA A 234 -4.28 3.37 -0.11
N ILE A 235 -4.81 4.59 0.08
CA ILE A 235 -4.15 5.67 0.84
C ILE A 235 -3.88 5.29 2.30
N ASN A 236 -4.76 4.46 2.88
CA ASN A 236 -4.78 4.20 4.32
C ASN A 236 -3.46 3.64 4.85
N ASN A 237 -2.74 2.84 4.08
CA ASN A 237 -1.53 2.18 4.57
C ASN A 237 -0.42 3.21 4.89
N THR A 238 -0.05 3.99 3.88
CA THR A 238 0.95 5.06 3.98
C THR A 238 0.51 6.13 4.95
N LYS A 239 -0.75 6.58 4.85
CA LYS A 239 -1.30 7.60 5.76
C LYS A 239 -1.18 7.16 7.20
N ASN A 240 -1.65 5.96 7.54
CA ASN A 240 -1.60 5.45 8.92
C ASN A 240 -0.17 5.30 9.41
N TYR A 241 0.77 4.84 8.57
CA TYR A 241 2.17 4.73 8.95
C TYR A 241 2.76 6.10 9.30
N LEU A 242 2.63 7.08 8.39
CA LEU A 242 3.21 8.41 8.58
C LEU A 242 2.57 9.16 9.75
N THR A 243 1.26 9.07 9.93
CA THR A 243 0.59 9.72 11.07
C THR A 243 0.97 9.07 12.40
N THR A 244 1.07 7.74 12.45
CA THR A 244 1.52 7.03 13.66
C THR A 244 2.97 7.37 13.98
N LEU A 245 3.85 7.42 12.96
CA LEU A 245 5.25 7.84 13.11
C LEU A 245 5.33 9.26 13.67
N LYS A 246 4.58 10.20 13.10
CA LYS A 246 4.49 11.58 13.60
C LYS A 246 4.09 11.61 15.08
N GLU A 247 3.04 10.88 15.43
CA GLU A 247 2.52 10.85 16.81
C GLU A 247 3.55 10.29 17.80
N GLN A 248 4.17 9.15 17.50
CA GLN A 248 5.15 8.51 18.38
C GLN A 248 6.40 9.38 18.56
N VAL A 249 6.95 9.90 17.46
CA VAL A 249 8.16 10.74 17.50
C VAL A 249 7.89 12.06 18.23
N THR A 250 6.77 12.72 17.94
CA THR A 250 6.37 13.96 18.66
C THR A 250 6.23 13.70 20.17
N LYS A 251 5.68 12.54 20.55
CA LYS A 251 5.55 12.15 21.95
C LYS A 251 6.92 11.99 22.61
N SER A 252 7.83 11.24 21.99
CA SER A 252 9.20 11.04 22.49
C SER A 252 9.94 12.36 22.71
N ILE A 253 9.90 13.28 21.73
CA ILE A 253 10.53 14.61 21.86
C ILE A 253 9.96 15.38 23.06
N LYS A 254 8.64 15.38 23.24
CA LYS A 254 7.98 16.07 24.37
C LYS A 254 8.31 15.45 25.73
N GLU A 255 8.65 14.17 25.76
CA GLU A 255 9.10 13.45 26.95
C GLU A 255 10.60 13.64 27.21
N GLY A 256 11.31 14.43 26.40
CA GLY A 256 12.74 14.68 26.52
C GLY A 256 13.60 13.49 26.13
N MET A 257 13.06 12.55 25.35
CA MET A 257 13.82 11.39 24.87
C MET A 257 14.73 11.81 23.71
N GLU A 258 16.02 11.53 23.87
CA GLU A 258 17.04 11.78 22.85
C GLU A 258 16.78 11.00 21.55
N ARG A 259 17.33 11.51 20.45
CA ARG A 259 17.10 10.99 19.10
C ARG A 259 17.48 9.51 18.95
N GLU A 260 18.66 9.13 19.43
CA GLU A 260 19.18 7.76 19.33
C GLU A 260 18.30 6.77 20.12
N ASP A 261 17.83 7.19 21.30
CA ASP A 261 16.91 6.40 22.12
C ASP A 261 15.54 6.26 21.44
N ALA A 262 15.05 7.31 20.78
CA ALA A 262 13.83 7.26 19.99
C ALA A 262 13.94 6.27 18.81
N ILE A 263 15.06 6.26 18.09
CA ILE A 263 15.33 5.32 16.98
C ILE A 263 15.29 3.87 17.46
N GLU A 264 15.84 3.59 18.64
CA GLU A 264 15.89 2.23 19.17
C GLU A 264 14.58 1.79 19.86
N SER A 265 13.90 2.69 20.54
CA SER A 265 12.72 2.36 21.37
C SER A 265 11.39 2.42 20.62
N ILE A 266 11.22 3.34 19.67
CA ILE A 266 9.97 3.47 18.92
C ILE A 266 9.82 2.25 18.01
N LYS A 267 8.78 1.47 18.25
CA LYS A 267 8.34 0.36 17.39
C LYS A 267 6.90 0.59 16.99
N MET A 268 6.57 0.17 15.77
CA MET A 268 5.21 0.18 15.25
C MET A 268 4.80 -1.25 14.84
N PRO A 269 4.44 -2.13 15.81
CA PRO A 269 4.20 -3.56 15.56
C PRO A 269 3.15 -3.86 14.49
N SER A 270 2.18 -2.96 14.26
CA SER A 270 1.18 -3.09 13.20
C SER A 270 1.79 -3.07 11.79
N PHE A 271 2.99 -2.51 11.63
CA PHE A 271 3.71 -2.39 10.36
C PHE A 271 4.97 -3.27 10.30
N LYS A 272 5.29 -4.01 11.37
CA LYS A 272 6.49 -4.85 11.46
C LYS A 272 6.58 -5.91 10.35
N GLU A 273 5.44 -6.27 9.79
CA GLU A 273 5.35 -7.25 8.71
C GLU A 273 5.57 -6.62 7.32
N GLU A 274 5.57 -5.30 7.19
CA GLU A 274 5.78 -4.66 5.90
C GLU A 274 7.22 -4.81 5.42
N ARG A 275 7.39 -4.93 4.09
CA ARG A 275 8.71 -5.04 3.49
C ARG A 275 9.57 -3.83 3.88
N PHE A 276 10.83 -4.12 4.16
CA PHE A 276 11.83 -3.16 4.61
C PHE A 276 11.53 -2.46 5.94
N TYR A 277 10.68 -3.03 6.80
CA TYR A 277 10.47 -2.46 8.13
C TYR A 277 11.76 -2.31 8.92
N ASP A 278 12.56 -3.37 9.02
CA ASP A 278 13.81 -3.33 9.81
C ASP A 278 14.84 -2.36 9.22
N GLU A 279 14.83 -2.16 7.90
CA GLU A 279 15.75 -1.26 7.19
C GLU A 279 15.33 0.22 7.27
N TRP A 280 14.05 0.50 7.01
CA TRP A 280 13.55 1.86 6.82
C TRP A 280 12.86 2.44 8.04
N HIS A 281 12.30 1.64 8.95
CA HIS A 281 11.57 2.20 10.09
C HIS A 281 12.48 3.07 10.99
N LYS A 282 13.68 2.58 11.30
CA LYS A 282 14.68 3.32 12.07
C LYS A 282 15.12 4.61 11.37
N LYS A 283 15.39 4.54 10.07
CA LYS A 283 15.75 5.72 9.26
C LYS A 283 14.62 6.75 9.20
N ASN A 284 13.38 6.28 9.06
CA ASN A 284 12.20 7.14 9.10
C ASN A 284 12.03 7.84 10.45
N ILE A 285 12.29 7.15 11.56
CA ILE A 285 12.29 7.77 12.90
C ILE A 285 13.35 8.87 12.96
N ALA A 286 14.58 8.57 12.53
CA ALA A 286 15.66 9.55 12.47
C ALA A 286 15.30 10.83 11.69
N VAL A 287 14.71 10.68 10.50
CA VAL A 287 14.31 11.82 9.67
C VAL A 287 13.14 12.58 10.28
N ALA A 288 12.12 11.86 10.76
CA ALA A 288 10.96 12.45 11.44
C ALA A 288 11.36 13.22 12.69
N TYR A 289 12.30 12.70 13.48
CA TYR A 289 12.78 13.33 14.70
C TYR A 289 13.43 14.68 14.38
N ASN A 290 14.38 14.71 13.44
CA ASN A 290 15.06 15.93 13.01
C ASN A 290 14.11 17.01 12.48
N GLU A 291 13.01 16.61 11.83
CA GLU A 291 12.00 17.55 11.34
C GLU A 291 11.10 18.07 12.48
N LEU A 292 10.65 17.19 13.37
CA LEU A 292 9.67 17.51 14.40
C LEU A 292 10.29 18.23 15.61
N GLU A 293 11.55 17.94 15.95
CA GLU A 293 12.26 18.58 17.07
C GLU A 293 12.28 20.10 16.91
N LYS A 294 12.68 20.59 15.73
CA LYS A 294 12.69 22.03 15.38
C LYS A 294 11.33 22.69 15.61
N ILE A 295 10.25 21.96 15.35
CA ILE A 295 8.88 22.46 15.48
C ILE A 295 8.44 22.45 16.95
N VAL A 296 8.80 21.42 17.72
CA VAL A 296 8.49 21.35 19.15
C VAL A 296 9.25 22.42 19.91
N GLU A 297 10.54 22.61 19.64
CA GLU A 297 11.38 23.65 20.26
C GLU A 297 10.84 25.06 20.00
N GLN A 298 10.49 25.38 18.75
CA GLN A 298 9.88 26.66 18.38
C GLN A 298 8.54 26.88 19.11
N ASN A 299 7.73 25.83 19.27
CA ASN A 299 6.48 25.91 20.02
C ASN A 299 6.72 26.11 21.53
N THR A 300 7.76 25.49 22.11
CA THR A 300 8.12 25.73 23.51
C THR A 300 8.63 27.15 23.75
N LEU A 301 9.48 27.66 22.87
CA LEU A 301 10.00 29.04 22.95
C LEU A 301 8.89 30.08 22.77
N SER A 302 7.93 29.84 21.86
CA SER A 302 6.77 30.73 21.65
C SER A 302 5.75 30.68 22.79
N VAL A 303 5.65 29.58 23.54
CA VAL A 303 4.85 29.51 24.77
C VAL A 303 5.53 30.25 25.92
N VAL A 304 6.86 30.17 26.01
CA VAL A 304 7.66 30.86 27.05
C VAL A 304 7.77 32.38 26.79
N SER A 305 7.69 32.83 25.54
CA SER A 305 7.79 34.25 25.17
C SER A 305 6.45 35.02 25.16
N LEU A 306 5.33 34.39 25.56
CA LEU A 306 4.08 35.12 25.77
C LEU A 306 4.20 36.05 26.99
N PRO A 307 3.92 37.36 26.86
CA PRO A 307 4.06 38.28 27.98
C PRO A 307 3.11 37.91 29.13
N VAL A 308 3.64 37.96 30.35
CA VAL A 308 2.99 37.64 31.64
C VAL A 308 1.75 38.50 31.94
N SER A 309 1.40 39.48 31.10
CA SER A 309 0.32 40.45 31.34
C SER A 309 -1.12 39.92 31.21
N LYS A 310 -1.34 38.62 31.02
CA LYS A 310 -2.70 38.02 31.03
C LYS A 310 -2.94 36.90 32.05
N ARG A 311 -2.06 36.69 33.04
CA ARG A 311 -2.24 35.63 34.06
C ARG A 311 -2.58 36.09 35.49
N LEU A 312 -2.93 37.37 35.68
CA LEU A 312 -3.36 37.89 36.98
C LEU A 312 -4.61 38.77 36.80
N LYS A 313 -5.79 38.16 36.78
CA LYS A 313 -7.07 38.76 37.21
C LYS A 313 -8.12 37.65 37.25
N GLU A 314 -8.19 36.98 38.40
CA GLU A 314 -9.39 36.45 39.07
C GLU A 314 -9.00 35.37 40.09
N ILE A 315 -8.39 35.81 41.21
CA ILE A 315 -8.51 35.12 42.50
C ILE A 315 -8.77 36.21 43.54
N LYS A 316 -10.05 36.50 43.80
CA LYS A 316 -10.52 37.01 45.09
C LYS A 316 -11.98 36.60 45.30
N THR A 317 -12.19 35.43 45.89
CA THR A 317 -13.12 35.28 47.03
C THR A 317 -12.92 33.90 47.70
N PRO A 318 -12.92 33.80 49.04
CA PRO A 318 -12.61 32.57 49.76
C PRO A 318 -13.84 31.65 49.93
N PRO A 319 -13.65 30.34 50.13
CA PRO A 319 -14.74 29.39 50.34
C PRO A 319 -15.23 29.40 51.80
N LYS A 320 -16.56 29.39 52.01
CA LYS A 320 -17.16 29.15 53.34
C LYS A 320 -17.27 27.65 53.63
N ILE A 321 -16.90 27.31 54.87
CA ILE A 321 -16.74 25.97 55.45
C ILE A 321 -18.06 25.50 56.13
N VAL A 322 -18.53 24.31 55.72
CA VAL A 322 -19.05 23.14 56.50
C VAL A 322 -19.74 23.35 57.88
N LYS A 323 -20.98 22.86 58.09
CA LYS A 323 -21.39 21.57 58.75
C LYS A 323 -22.87 21.52 59.22
N LYS A 324 -23.41 20.28 59.20
CA LYS A 324 -24.71 19.71 59.65
C LYS A 324 -25.42 20.35 60.87
N ARG A 325 -26.77 20.34 60.84
CA ARG A 325 -27.64 19.77 61.90
C ARG A 325 -29.06 19.44 61.39
N GLU A 326 -29.55 18.28 61.81
CA GLU A 326 -30.88 17.70 61.60
C GLU A 326 -31.99 18.46 62.36
N ILE A 327 -33.27 18.25 61.99
CA ILE A 327 -34.40 17.91 62.90
C ILE A 327 -35.74 17.74 62.14
N LYS A 328 -36.37 16.56 62.37
CA LYS A 328 -37.82 16.15 62.41
C LYS A 328 -38.75 16.46 61.23
N VAL A 329 -39.29 15.47 60.50
CA VAL A 329 -40.33 14.45 60.84
C VAL A 329 -41.69 15.04 61.27
N LYS A 330 -42.73 14.84 60.43
CA LYS A 330 -44.13 14.59 60.84
C LYS A 330 -44.92 13.84 59.75
N LYS A 331 -45.28 12.57 60.08
CA LYS A 331 -46.54 11.80 59.88
C LYS A 331 -47.28 11.92 58.54
N ILE A 332 -47.50 10.87 57.73
CA ILE A 332 -48.23 9.58 57.91
C ILE A 332 -49.59 9.71 58.59
N GLU A 333 -50.64 9.58 57.77
CA GLU A 333 -52.00 9.01 57.98
C GLU A 333 -52.89 9.64 56.89
N LYS A 334 -53.64 8.95 56.01
CA LYS A 334 -54.47 7.75 56.15
C LYS A 334 -54.87 7.24 54.75
N LYS A 335 -54.86 5.90 54.64
CA LYS A 335 -55.89 5.00 54.08
C LYS A 335 -56.51 5.36 52.73
N VAL A 336 -56.26 4.56 51.68
CA VAL A 336 -57.03 3.34 51.36
C VAL A 336 -58.53 3.64 51.17
N ALA A 337 -58.86 4.05 49.95
CA ALA A 337 -60.11 3.89 49.20
C ALA A 337 -59.83 4.66 47.90
N LYS A 338 -59.98 4.15 46.68
CA LYS A 338 -61.11 3.42 46.14
C LYS A 338 -60.62 2.93 44.77
N VAL A 339 -60.31 1.64 44.69
CA VAL A 339 -60.21 0.95 43.40
C VAL A 339 -61.64 0.66 42.98
N GLU A 340 -62.16 1.40 42.01
CA GLU A 340 -63.03 0.84 40.98
C GLU A 340 -63.39 1.89 39.92
N LYS A 341 -63.24 1.47 38.66
CA LYS A 341 -63.97 1.90 37.47
C LYS A 341 -63.74 3.35 37.02
N LEU A 342 -62.92 3.49 35.97
CA LEU A 342 -63.30 4.24 34.76
C LEU A 342 -62.54 3.71 33.54
N LYS A 343 -63.29 3.60 32.46
CA LYS A 343 -63.08 2.80 31.25
C LYS A 343 -62.02 3.39 30.30
N ILE A 344 -61.27 2.48 29.69
CA ILE A 344 -60.95 2.36 28.26
C ILE A 344 -60.70 3.67 27.48
N LYS A 345 -59.43 3.90 27.13
CA LYS A 345 -59.01 4.32 25.78
C LYS A 345 -57.54 3.91 25.53
N ASN A 346 -57.36 3.07 24.52
CA ASN A 346 -56.06 2.59 24.02
C ASN A 346 -55.21 3.76 23.46
N PRO A 347 -53.88 3.75 23.69
CA PRO A 347 -52.98 4.00 22.57
C PRO A 347 -51.81 3.01 22.53
N LYS A 348 -51.79 2.23 21.44
CA LYS A 348 -50.65 1.60 20.74
C LYS A 348 -49.39 1.28 21.58
N LYS A 349 -49.22 -0.01 21.91
CA LYS A 349 -47.96 -0.62 22.38
C LYS A 349 -46.78 -0.27 21.45
N LYS A 350 -45.89 0.63 21.88
CA LYS A 350 -44.51 0.69 21.35
C LYS A 350 -43.80 -0.62 21.71
N LYS A 351 -43.58 -1.49 20.72
CA LYS A 351 -42.70 -2.66 20.84
C LYS A 351 -41.28 -2.16 21.19
N ILE A 352 -40.87 -2.32 22.44
CA ILE A 352 -39.46 -2.20 22.84
C ILE A 352 -38.72 -3.35 22.16
N LYS A 353 -38.09 -3.08 21.00
CA LYS A 353 -37.14 -3.99 20.37
C LYS A 353 -35.93 -4.12 21.30
N ARG A 354 -35.83 -5.23 22.04
CA ARG A 354 -34.58 -5.67 22.68
C ARG A 354 -33.49 -5.67 21.60
N LYS A 355 -32.47 -4.79 21.74
CA LYS A 355 -31.32 -4.75 20.84
C LYS A 355 -30.64 -6.12 20.91
N LYS A 356 -30.64 -6.87 19.79
CA LYS A 356 -29.82 -8.09 19.64
C LYS A 356 -28.37 -7.74 20.00
N PRO A 357 -27.66 -8.56 20.79
CA PRO A 357 -26.27 -8.26 21.15
C PRO A 357 -25.44 -8.08 19.87
N LYS A 358 -24.74 -6.96 19.75
CA LYS A 358 -23.85 -6.69 18.61
C LYS A 358 -22.81 -7.81 18.55
N ARG A 359 -22.91 -8.68 17.54
CA ARG A 359 -21.96 -9.78 17.31
C ARG A 359 -20.54 -9.21 17.27
N LYS A 360 -19.64 -9.69 18.14
CA LYS A 360 -18.20 -9.31 18.11
C LYS A 360 -17.65 -9.45 16.69
N LYS A 361 -17.10 -8.36 16.14
CA LYS A 361 -16.44 -8.34 14.82
C LYS A 361 -15.24 -9.28 14.87
N ILE A 362 -15.09 -10.15 13.86
CA ILE A 362 -13.90 -10.98 13.71
C ILE A 362 -12.94 -10.20 12.80
N PRO A 363 -11.68 -9.99 13.21
CA PRO A 363 -10.70 -9.27 12.38
C PRO A 363 -10.46 -10.00 11.06
N PRO A 364 -10.00 -9.29 10.02
CA PRO A 364 -9.54 -9.92 8.79
C PRO A 364 -8.39 -10.90 9.08
N ILE A 365 -8.07 -11.78 8.12
CA ILE A 365 -6.96 -12.70 8.30
C ILE A 365 -5.64 -11.94 8.11
N THR A 366 -4.77 -12.01 9.11
CA THR A 366 -3.40 -11.47 9.04
C THR A 366 -2.53 -12.32 8.13
N THR A 367 -1.79 -11.65 7.24
CA THR A 367 -0.96 -12.31 6.22
C THR A 367 0.47 -11.83 6.27
N TYR A 368 1.39 -12.77 6.24
CA TYR A 368 2.83 -12.59 6.31
C TYR A 368 3.44 -12.64 4.90
N TYR A 369 4.55 -11.92 4.68
CA TYR A 369 5.19 -11.81 3.37
C TYR A 369 6.35 -12.77 3.16
N SER A 370 6.97 -13.25 4.24
CA SER A 370 8.04 -14.24 4.17
C SER A 370 7.70 -15.49 4.94
N TYR A 371 8.17 -16.63 4.44
CA TYR A 371 7.94 -17.93 5.10
C TYR A 371 8.58 -17.93 6.49
N GLU A 372 9.79 -17.38 6.61
CA GLU A 372 10.50 -17.31 7.89
C GLU A 372 9.77 -16.46 8.92
N THR A 373 9.18 -15.33 8.51
CA THR A 373 8.40 -14.48 9.41
C THR A 373 7.12 -15.17 9.86
N ALA A 374 6.38 -15.79 8.92
CA ALA A 374 5.20 -16.57 9.26
C ALA A 374 5.54 -17.71 10.24
N LYS A 375 6.63 -18.43 9.98
CA LYS A 375 7.16 -19.52 10.80
C LYS A 375 7.55 -19.06 12.20
N TYR A 376 8.26 -17.94 12.32
CA TYR A 376 8.64 -17.36 13.60
C TYR A 376 7.40 -17.11 14.48
N TYR A 377 6.41 -16.37 13.99
CA TYR A 377 5.21 -16.09 14.78
C TYR A 377 4.33 -17.31 14.99
N ALA A 378 4.36 -18.26 14.06
CA ALA A 378 3.67 -19.53 14.21
C ALA A 378 4.23 -20.30 15.42
N LYS A 379 5.56 -20.38 15.56
CA LYS A 379 6.24 -20.96 16.75
C LYS A 379 5.82 -20.26 18.05
N GLN A 380 5.92 -18.93 18.09
CA GLN A 380 5.62 -18.14 19.29
C GLN A 380 4.17 -18.29 19.77
N ASN A 381 3.23 -18.39 18.82
CA ASN A 381 1.81 -18.46 19.13
C ASN A 381 1.25 -19.88 19.15
N LYS A 382 2.10 -20.92 18.99
CA LYS A 382 1.70 -22.32 18.80
C LYS A 382 0.61 -22.46 17.74
N LYS A 383 0.91 -22.04 16.51
CA LYS A 383 0.01 -22.05 15.34
C LYS A 383 0.69 -22.68 14.13
N ILE A 384 -0.07 -23.22 13.19
CA ILE A 384 0.44 -23.80 11.94
C ILE A 384 0.72 -22.69 10.92
N VAL A 385 1.73 -22.82 10.07
CA VAL A 385 1.90 -21.92 8.92
C VAL A 385 0.93 -22.36 7.81
N LEU A 386 0.09 -21.44 7.35
CA LEU A 386 -0.83 -21.68 6.22
C LEU A 386 -0.30 -20.94 4.99
N LEU A 387 0.42 -21.64 4.14
CA LEU A 387 0.93 -21.10 2.89
C LEU A 387 -0.15 -21.18 1.81
N LYS A 388 -0.73 -20.04 1.44
CA LYS A 388 -1.59 -19.94 0.26
C LYS A 388 -0.72 -19.68 -0.96
N VAL A 389 -0.70 -20.67 -1.83
CA VAL A 389 0.01 -20.64 -3.11
C VAL A 389 -0.93 -20.13 -4.19
N ARG A 390 -0.46 -19.13 -4.94
CA ARG A 390 -1.15 -18.56 -6.10
C ARG A 390 -0.22 -18.47 -7.31
N SER A 391 -0.79 -18.15 -8.47
CA SER A 391 -0.06 -17.70 -9.66
C SER A 391 -0.52 -16.30 -10.05
N ASN A 392 0.19 -15.67 -10.99
CA ASN A 392 -0.35 -14.52 -11.73
C ASN A 392 -1.63 -14.93 -12.46
N TYR A 393 -2.55 -13.98 -12.66
CA TYR A 393 -3.79 -14.17 -13.45
C TYR A 393 -4.64 -15.39 -13.01
N CYS A 394 -4.93 -15.50 -11.72
CA CYS A 394 -5.63 -16.66 -11.16
C CYS A 394 -7.00 -16.25 -10.57
N PRO A 395 -8.09 -16.27 -11.37
CA PRO A 395 -9.44 -15.94 -10.89
C PRO A 395 -9.86 -16.79 -9.69
N PHE A 396 -9.52 -18.09 -9.70
CA PHE A 396 -9.78 -18.99 -8.58
C PHE A 396 -9.03 -18.61 -7.30
N CYS A 397 -7.85 -17.98 -7.42
CA CYS A 397 -7.11 -17.47 -6.29
C CYS A 397 -7.80 -16.24 -5.68
N ASP A 398 -8.37 -15.38 -6.52
CA ASP A 398 -9.12 -14.20 -6.08
C ASP A 398 -10.47 -14.59 -5.46
N GLU A 399 -11.10 -15.63 -5.99
CA GLU A 399 -12.28 -16.26 -5.39
C GLU A 399 -11.95 -16.85 -4.01
N LEU A 400 -10.85 -17.62 -3.90
CA LEU A 400 -10.37 -18.12 -2.61
C LEU A 400 -10.09 -16.98 -1.63
N ASP A 401 -9.48 -15.88 -2.08
CA ASP A 401 -9.25 -14.69 -1.24
C ASP A 401 -10.56 -14.09 -0.73
N THR A 402 -11.56 -14.00 -1.61
CA THR A 402 -12.89 -13.53 -1.26
C THR A 402 -13.54 -14.46 -0.23
N VAL A 403 -13.47 -15.78 -0.43
CA VAL A 403 -14.00 -16.78 0.50
C VAL A 403 -13.32 -16.69 1.86
N MET A 404 -11.98 -16.64 1.89
CA MET A 404 -11.20 -16.59 3.13
C MET A 404 -11.48 -15.31 3.93
N GLN A 405 -11.63 -14.17 3.26
CA GLN A 405 -11.86 -12.89 3.93
C GLN A 405 -13.33 -12.62 4.26
N ARG A 406 -14.31 -13.07 3.45
CA ARG A 406 -15.74 -12.83 3.72
C ARG A 406 -16.34 -13.85 4.66
N SER A 407 -15.88 -15.10 4.64
CA SER A 407 -16.43 -16.15 5.49
C SER A 407 -16.00 -15.97 6.95
N ARG A 408 -16.98 -15.65 7.81
CA ARG A 408 -16.74 -15.47 9.26
C ARG A 408 -16.16 -16.73 9.92
N SER A 409 -16.60 -17.91 9.51
CA SER A 409 -16.12 -19.19 10.05
C SER A 409 -14.68 -19.48 9.63
N ILE A 410 -14.32 -19.19 8.37
CA ILE A 410 -12.95 -19.32 7.86
C ILE A 410 -12.03 -18.33 8.58
N ARG A 411 -12.38 -17.04 8.65
CA ARG A 411 -11.58 -16.05 9.40
C ARG A 411 -11.34 -16.48 10.83
N LYS A 412 -12.36 -17.01 11.50
CA LYS A 412 -12.26 -17.48 12.89
C LYS A 412 -11.22 -18.60 13.01
N ILE A 413 -11.34 -19.67 12.21
CA ILE A 413 -10.43 -20.81 12.33
C ILE A 413 -9.00 -20.46 11.92
N VAL A 414 -8.84 -19.66 10.86
CA VAL A 414 -7.52 -19.23 10.37
C VAL A 414 -6.84 -18.36 11.42
N ASN A 415 -7.51 -17.31 11.92
CA ASN A 415 -6.92 -16.44 12.95
C ASN A 415 -6.63 -17.16 14.26
N GLN A 416 -7.41 -18.18 14.61
CA GLN A 416 -7.19 -18.94 15.85
C GLN A 416 -6.01 -19.91 15.75
N ASN A 417 -5.82 -20.58 14.61
CA ASN A 417 -4.92 -21.75 14.55
C ASN A 417 -3.76 -21.60 13.56
N TYR A 418 -3.77 -20.56 12.73
CA TYR A 418 -2.82 -20.42 11.63
C TYR A 418 -2.13 -19.05 11.59
N LYS A 419 -0.95 -19.02 10.99
CA LYS A 419 -0.26 -17.83 10.52
C LYS A 419 -0.13 -17.94 9.01
N MET A 420 -0.86 -17.10 8.28
CA MET A 420 -1.05 -17.27 6.84
C MET A 420 -0.01 -16.50 6.05
N ILE A 421 0.57 -17.11 5.03
CA ILE A 421 1.49 -16.47 4.09
C ILE A 421 0.95 -16.60 2.67
N TYR A 422 1.24 -15.60 1.85
CA TYR A 422 1.00 -15.63 0.42
C TYR A 422 2.29 -15.76 -0.34
N LEU A 423 2.39 -16.77 -1.21
CA LEU A 423 3.47 -16.84 -2.19
C LEU A 423 2.91 -17.08 -3.58
N ASN A 424 3.52 -16.38 -4.54
CA ASN A 424 3.17 -16.46 -5.93
C ASN A 424 4.25 -17.27 -6.65
N VAL A 425 3.89 -18.45 -7.18
CA VAL A 425 4.85 -19.32 -7.89
C VAL A 425 5.35 -18.70 -9.19
N SER A 426 4.59 -17.75 -9.75
CA SER A 426 5.02 -16.98 -10.92
C SER A 426 6.08 -15.94 -10.58
N MET A 427 6.38 -15.72 -9.30
CA MET A 427 7.34 -14.71 -8.82
C MET A 427 8.56 -15.33 -8.12
N GLY A 428 8.68 -16.66 -8.08
CA GLY A 428 9.81 -17.33 -7.45
C GLY A 428 9.49 -18.75 -6.97
N LYS A 429 10.50 -19.39 -6.37
CA LYS A 429 10.38 -20.74 -5.79
C LYS A 429 9.64 -20.70 -4.46
N LEU A 430 8.86 -21.74 -4.18
CA LEU A 430 8.24 -21.93 -2.87
C LEU A 430 9.30 -22.39 -1.85
N PRO A 431 9.13 -22.07 -0.55
CA PRO A 431 10.04 -22.49 0.51
C PRO A 431 10.07 -24.02 0.61
N LEU A 432 11.12 -24.55 1.23
CA LEU A 432 11.28 -25.98 1.52
C LEU A 432 11.22 -26.90 0.29
N GLY A 433 11.45 -26.36 -0.91
CA GLY A 433 11.34 -27.12 -2.17
C GLY A 433 9.91 -27.59 -2.49
N ILE A 434 8.88 -26.96 -1.88
CA ILE A 434 7.48 -27.32 -2.10
C ILE A 434 7.14 -27.24 -3.59
N LYS A 435 6.52 -28.31 -4.12
CA LYS A 435 5.92 -28.33 -5.45
C LYS A 435 4.42 -28.53 -5.30
N VAL A 436 3.62 -27.60 -5.82
CA VAL A 436 2.16 -27.73 -5.87
C VAL A 436 1.73 -28.14 -7.27
N LYS A 437 0.78 -29.09 -7.35
CA LYS A 437 0.24 -29.57 -8.64
C LYS A 437 -0.90 -28.71 -9.17
N LYS A 438 -1.56 -27.94 -8.30
CA LYS A 438 -2.76 -27.13 -8.63
C LYS A 438 -2.71 -25.77 -7.95
N ILE A 439 -3.37 -24.78 -8.55
CA ILE A 439 -3.39 -23.40 -8.06
C ILE A 439 -4.86 -22.90 -8.11
N PRO A 440 -5.39 -22.27 -7.04
CA PRO A 440 -4.73 -22.06 -5.74
C PRO A 440 -4.55 -23.36 -4.95
N SER A 441 -3.55 -23.36 -4.06
CA SER A 441 -3.36 -24.40 -3.05
C SER A 441 -3.19 -23.76 -1.67
N LEU A 442 -3.64 -24.43 -0.61
CA LEU A 442 -3.24 -24.10 0.77
C LEU A 442 -2.36 -25.22 1.31
N VAL A 443 -1.11 -24.90 1.63
CA VAL A 443 -0.14 -25.83 2.21
C VAL A 443 -0.01 -25.53 3.69
N LEU A 444 -0.26 -26.54 4.53
CA LEU A 444 -0.16 -26.43 5.98
C LEU A 444 1.20 -26.98 6.39
N ILE A 445 1.99 -26.14 7.05
CA ILE A 445 3.38 -26.43 7.39
C ILE A 445 3.56 -26.30 8.89
N ARG A 446 4.12 -27.33 9.51
CA ARG A 446 4.52 -27.32 10.91
C ARG A 446 5.77 -26.46 11.06
N PRO A 447 5.71 -25.35 11.80
CA PRO A 447 6.84 -24.43 11.86
C PRO A 447 8.01 -24.96 12.70
N ASP A 448 7.78 -25.93 13.58
CA ASP A 448 8.81 -26.55 14.43
C ASP A 448 9.69 -27.55 13.67
N THR A 449 9.13 -28.24 12.68
CA THR A 449 9.78 -29.34 11.96
C THR A 449 9.93 -29.09 10.45
N ASP A 450 9.37 -27.97 9.95
CA ASP A 450 9.22 -27.69 8.51
C ASP A 450 8.46 -28.77 7.72
N LYS A 451 7.78 -29.69 8.41
CA LYS A 451 7.00 -30.75 7.76
C LYS A 451 5.71 -30.20 7.18
N ILE A 452 5.46 -30.51 5.91
CA ILE A 452 4.15 -30.31 5.28
C ILE A 452 3.20 -31.33 5.87
N VAL A 453 2.19 -30.86 6.60
CA VAL A 453 1.19 -31.72 7.23
C VAL A 453 -0.03 -31.97 6.34
N MET A 454 -0.33 -31.04 5.43
CA MET A 454 -1.46 -31.18 4.52
C MET A 454 -1.34 -30.18 3.36
N THR A 455 -1.81 -30.58 2.18
CA THR A 455 -2.03 -29.66 1.05
C THR A 455 -3.50 -29.73 0.63
N ILE A 456 -4.19 -28.60 0.68
CA ILE A 456 -5.60 -28.45 0.33
C ILE A 456 -5.69 -27.94 -1.11
N THR A 457 -6.44 -28.66 -1.94
CA THR A 457 -6.76 -28.28 -3.34
C THR A 457 -8.19 -28.73 -3.68
N ASN A 458 -8.78 -28.16 -4.75
CA ASN A 458 -10.08 -28.58 -5.33
C ASN A 458 -11.28 -28.63 -4.38
N PHE A 459 -11.35 -27.79 -3.36
CA PHE A 459 -12.57 -27.70 -2.55
C PHE A 459 -13.71 -27.08 -3.38
N LYS A 460 -14.92 -27.60 -3.25
CA LYS A 460 -16.11 -27.18 -4.03
C LYS A 460 -17.04 -26.24 -3.26
N SER A 461 -16.82 -26.05 -1.96
CA SER A 461 -17.64 -25.17 -1.13
C SER A 461 -16.89 -24.58 0.07
N VAL A 462 -17.43 -23.50 0.65
CA VAL A 462 -16.92 -22.91 1.90
C VAL A 462 -16.96 -23.91 3.06
N GLY A 463 -17.98 -24.78 3.09
CA GLY A 463 -18.12 -25.82 4.11
C GLY A 463 -17.02 -26.87 4.02
N GLU A 464 -16.69 -27.30 2.80
CA GLU A 464 -15.61 -28.24 2.54
C GLU A 464 -14.24 -27.66 2.90
N LEU A 465 -13.95 -26.42 2.46
CA LEU A 465 -12.73 -25.72 2.83
C LEU A 465 -12.60 -25.59 4.36
N LEU A 466 -13.68 -25.24 5.05
CA LEU A 466 -13.70 -25.18 6.52
C LEU A 466 -13.43 -26.55 7.14
N GLY A 467 -13.99 -27.63 6.58
CA GLY A 467 -13.77 -29.01 7.01
C GLY A 467 -12.30 -29.43 6.88
N MET A 468 -11.68 -29.11 5.75
CA MET A 468 -10.27 -29.39 5.48
C MET A 468 -9.33 -28.58 6.40
N LEU A 469 -9.62 -27.28 6.63
CA LEU A 469 -8.90 -26.49 7.62
C LEU A 469 -9.05 -27.09 9.03
N LYS A 470 -10.24 -27.52 9.44
CA LYS A 470 -10.42 -28.22 10.74
C LYS A 470 -9.61 -29.52 10.81
N ALA A 471 -9.50 -30.26 9.72
CA ALA A 471 -8.69 -31.47 9.65
C ALA A 471 -7.20 -31.16 9.85
N GLY A 472 -6.71 -30.09 9.23
CA GLY A 472 -5.35 -29.58 9.47
C GLY A 472 -5.07 -29.23 10.93
N VAL A 473 -6.03 -28.58 11.62
CA VAL A 473 -5.92 -28.31 13.06
C VAL A 473 -5.85 -29.61 13.87
N ARG A 474 -6.70 -30.60 13.57
CA ARG A 474 -6.67 -31.90 14.25
C ARG A 474 -5.33 -32.60 14.07
N ASN A 475 -4.80 -32.63 12.85
CA ASN A 475 -3.48 -33.22 12.58
C ASN A 475 -2.37 -32.52 13.37
N GLY A 476 -2.40 -31.18 13.45
CA GLY A 476 -1.46 -30.41 14.27
C GLY A 476 -1.55 -30.73 15.78
N LYS A 477 -2.74 -31.06 16.29
CA LYS A 477 -2.94 -31.50 17.69
C LYS A 477 -2.44 -32.93 17.90
N SER A 478 -2.82 -33.87 17.03
CA SER A 478 -2.37 -35.27 17.09
C SER A 478 -0.85 -35.40 16.97
N GLY A 479 -0.21 -34.51 16.20
CA GLY A 479 1.26 -34.42 16.09
C GLY A 479 1.96 -33.70 17.25
N GLY A 480 1.24 -33.32 18.31
CA GLY A 480 1.77 -32.72 19.53
C GLY A 480 2.18 -31.25 19.44
N TYR A 481 1.87 -30.56 18.33
CA TYR A 481 2.34 -29.18 18.12
C TYR A 481 1.31 -28.13 18.55
N LEU A 482 0.04 -28.32 18.20
CA LEU A 482 -1.06 -27.49 18.69
C LEU A 482 -1.56 -28.04 20.03
N LYS A 483 -1.84 -27.14 20.98
CA LYS A 483 -2.52 -27.48 22.23
C LYS A 483 -3.99 -27.82 22.00
#